data_AF-A0A845G1F9-F1
#
_entry.id   AF-A0A845G1F9-F1
#
_cell.length_a   1.000
_cell.length_b   1.000
_cell.length_c   1.000
_cell.angle_alpha   90.00
_cell.angle_beta   90.00
_cell.angle_gamma   90.00
#
_symmetry.space_group_name_H-M   'P 1'
#
loop_
_entity.id
_entity.type
_entity.pdbx_description
1 polymer ?
#
loop_
_entity_poly.entity_id
_entity_poly.type
_entity_poly.pdbx_seq_one_letter_code
_entity_poly.pdbx_strand_id
1 'polypeptide(L)'
;MSKKILFVHGTGVREPALSNTKSLIASKIKTFLGQHEVHFCEWGVGLGATLHHGGKSIPGYVAAGGNPAPAVEDANRARWEILSRDPLFELRTLSSSVCLGDKPGLAIWQQVLTLGESVPALNHVASLQMTDCWKAVVLGIVQDPYWKEVVEGIPVQSYEVSSELARAVCARFIADLRSNGYPTPTGVQRDQLVDALLTHFGGQAAGIKDWALEHLAAYVGVRRGSLTDATSPAIGDILRYQARGKELRNYIGMRAKEVGASVILAHSLGGIAAVDWLISGDRQIEALITVGSQAPYLYEIDALHSLRYNKQLPKHFPKKWLNIYDPKDFLSYSAYEVFAKRAMDLPVDNGQPFPESHSAYWNNDAEVWPEIARIVNQLHHAG
;
A
#
# COMPACT_ATOMS: atom_id res chain seq x y z
N MET A 1 -1.24 -5.56 42.99
CA MET A 1 -0.25 -6.58 42.57
C MET A 1 0.25 -6.22 41.18
N SER A 2 1.53 -6.38 40.87
CA SER A 2 2.05 -6.17 39.51
C SER A 2 1.29 -7.03 38.50
N LYS A 3 0.89 -6.43 37.37
CA LYS A 3 0.18 -7.12 36.29
C LYS A 3 1.19 -7.55 35.23
N LYS A 4 0.91 -8.71 34.64
CA LYS A 4 1.72 -9.26 33.55
C LYS A 4 1.06 -9.00 32.21
N ILE A 5 1.84 -8.42 31.31
CA ILE A 5 1.41 -7.97 29.99
C ILE A 5 2.01 -8.92 28.95
N LEU A 6 1.17 -9.51 28.11
CA LEU A 6 1.64 -10.23 26.94
C LEU A 6 1.60 -9.30 25.72
N PHE A 7 2.76 -8.99 25.17
CA PHE A 7 2.89 -8.26 23.91
C PHE A 7 2.78 -9.22 22.71
N VAL A 8 1.86 -8.95 21.80
CA VAL A 8 1.65 -9.70 20.56
C VAL A 8 1.95 -8.80 19.37
N HIS A 9 3.05 -9.07 18.68
CA HIS A 9 3.53 -8.23 17.58
C HIS A 9 2.73 -8.43 16.27
N GLY A 10 2.86 -7.47 15.34
CA GLY A 10 2.30 -7.52 13.99
C GLY A 10 3.09 -8.39 13.00
N THR A 11 2.80 -8.24 11.71
CA THR A 11 3.37 -9.05 10.62
C THR A 11 4.83 -8.73 10.32
N GLY A 12 5.57 -9.66 9.71
CA GLY A 12 6.92 -9.41 9.18
C GLY A 12 8.00 -9.15 10.23
N VAL A 13 7.65 -9.08 11.52
CA VAL A 13 8.61 -8.90 12.61
C VAL A 13 9.38 -10.21 12.81
N ARG A 14 10.66 -10.20 12.43
CA ARG A 14 11.64 -11.28 12.58
C ARG A 14 12.94 -10.66 13.09
N GLU A 15 13.92 -11.50 13.48
CA GLU A 15 15.25 -10.97 13.81
C GLU A 15 15.89 -10.27 12.60
N PRO A 16 16.58 -9.13 12.78
CA PRO A 16 16.88 -8.44 14.05
C PRO A 16 15.80 -7.45 14.53
N ALA A 17 14.79 -7.14 13.72
CA ALA A 17 13.74 -6.16 14.05
C ALA A 17 12.92 -6.54 15.29
N LEU A 18 12.75 -7.85 15.54
CA LEU A 18 12.12 -8.38 16.75
C LEU A 18 12.87 -7.94 18.02
N SER A 19 14.20 -8.10 18.06
CA SER A 19 15.02 -7.67 19.21
C SER A 19 14.92 -6.17 19.47
N ASN A 20 14.90 -5.35 18.42
CA ASN A 20 14.73 -3.89 18.56
C ASN A 20 13.36 -3.53 19.12
N THR A 21 12.29 -4.17 18.61
CA THR A 21 10.93 -3.97 19.09
C THR A 21 10.80 -4.37 20.56
N LYS A 22 11.32 -5.54 20.94
CA LYS A 22 11.31 -6.02 22.34
C LYS A 22 11.97 -5.01 23.29
N SER A 23 13.16 -4.53 22.90
CA SER A 23 13.93 -3.57 23.70
C SER A 23 13.17 -2.25 23.89
N LEU A 24 12.57 -1.73 22.82
CA LEU A 24 11.76 -0.51 22.87
C LEU A 24 10.55 -0.68 23.79
N ILE A 25 9.74 -1.71 23.57
CA ILE A 25 8.51 -1.97 24.34
C ILE A 25 8.83 -2.20 25.82
N ALA A 26 9.87 -2.97 26.14
CA ALA A 26 10.30 -3.19 27.52
C ALA A 26 10.74 -1.88 28.20
N SER A 27 11.48 -1.03 27.49
CA SER A 27 11.89 0.28 27.99
C SER A 27 10.70 1.19 28.29
N LYS A 28 9.72 1.23 27.38
CA LYS A 28 8.51 2.05 27.54
C LYS A 28 7.63 1.53 28.69
N ILE A 29 7.43 0.21 28.80
CA ILE A 29 6.68 -0.36 29.93
C ILE A 29 7.37 -0.06 31.26
N LYS A 30 8.71 -0.18 31.35
CA LYS A 30 9.44 0.22 32.55
C LYS A 30 9.23 1.69 32.90
N THR A 31 9.22 2.57 31.90
CA THR A 31 9.09 4.02 32.06
C THR A 31 7.68 4.43 32.50
N PHE A 32 6.64 3.92 31.85
CA PHE A 32 5.26 4.39 32.04
C PHE A 32 4.42 3.51 32.98
N LEU A 33 4.76 2.23 33.08
CA LEU A 33 3.99 1.21 33.81
C LEU A 33 4.73 0.68 35.05
N GLY A 34 5.97 1.08 35.27
CA GLY A 34 6.73 0.84 36.50
C GLY A 34 6.98 -0.65 36.77
N GLN A 35 6.26 -1.21 37.75
CA GLN A 35 6.48 -2.57 38.26
C GLN A 35 5.85 -3.68 37.39
N HIS A 36 5.13 -3.34 36.32
CA HIS A 36 4.50 -4.31 35.43
C HIS A 36 5.53 -5.07 34.59
N GLU A 37 5.31 -6.37 34.43
CA GLU A 37 6.20 -7.25 33.67
C GLU A 37 5.66 -7.45 32.25
N VAL A 38 6.52 -7.33 31.24
CA VAL A 38 6.17 -7.62 29.85
C VAL A 38 6.80 -8.94 29.39
N HIS A 39 5.97 -9.76 28.76
CA HIS A 39 6.39 -10.95 28.05
C HIS A 39 6.02 -10.83 26.57
N PHE A 40 6.76 -11.52 25.71
CA PHE A 40 6.59 -11.43 24.27
C PHE A 40 6.01 -12.73 23.69
N CYS A 41 5.04 -12.59 22.79
CA CYS A 41 4.50 -13.67 21.97
C CYS A 41 5.26 -13.71 20.64
N GLU A 42 6.30 -14.54 20.57
CA GLU A 42 7.26 -14.58 19.45
C GLU A 42 6.82 -15.52 18.32
N TRP A 43 5.65 -15.24 17.75
CA TRP A 43 5.04 -16.15 16.80
C TRP A 43 5.66 -16.10 15.40
N GLY A 44 6.33 -14.99 15.06
CA GLY A 44 6.77 -14.72 13.69
C GLY A 44 7.60 -15.84 13.06
N VAL A 45 8.65 -16.30 13.75
CA VAL A 45 9.59 -17.30 13.19
C VAL A 45 8.91 -18.66 12.95
N GLY A 46 8.09 -19.13 13.90
CA GLY A 46 7.48 -20.46 13.82
C GLY A 46 6.17 -20.53 13.06
N LEU A 47 5.35 -19.49 13.16
CA LEU A 47 3.95 -19.49 12.67
C LEU A 47 3.71 -18.51 11.52
N GLY A 48 4.66 -17.62 11.23
CA GLY A 48 4.56 -16.72 10.10
C GLY A 48 4.87 -17.38 8.76
N ALA A 49 4.52 -16.72 7.67
CA ALA A 49 4.73 -17.21 6.31
C ALA A 49 6.22 -17.35 5.98
N THR A 50 6.55 -18.42 5.27
CA THR A 50 7.90 -18.69 4.77
C THR A 50 7.83 -19.26 3.36
N LEU A 51 8.88 -19.03 2.55
CA LEU A 51 9.00 -19.61 1.22
C LEU A 51 9.50 -21.05 1.33
N HIS A 52 8.60 -22.01 1.55
CA HIS A 52 8.94 -23.43 1.73
C HIS A 52 9.74 -24.06 0.57
N HIS A 53 9.58 -23.54 -0.65
CA HIS A 53 10.35 -23.95 -1.82
C HIS A 53 11.42 -22.93 -2.25
N GLY A 54 11.89 -22.09 -1.34
CA GLY A 54 12.96 -21.11 -1.62
C GLY A 54 12.63 -20.15 -2.76
N GLY A 55 11.35 -19.83 -2.94
CA GLY A 55 10.88 -18.90 -3.97
C GLY A 55 10.84 -19.46 -5.41
N LYS A 56 10.87 -20.79 -5.60
CA LYS A 56 10.72 -21.43 -6.92
C LYS A 56 9.43 -21.05 -7.67
N SER A 57 8.39 -20.61 -6.97
CA SER A 57 7.16 -20.10 -7.57
C SER A 57 7.26 -18.67 -8.11
N ILE A 58 8.36 -17.96 -7.83
CA ILE A 58 8.56 -16.57 -8.21
C ILE A 58 9.50 -16.55 -9.42
N PRO A 59 9.00 -16.17 -10.62
CA PRO A 59 9.84 -16.11 -11.82
C PRO A 59 11.10 -15.27 -11.61
N GLY A 60 12.25 -15.82 -12.00
CA GLY A 60 13.55 -15.14 -11.89
C GLY A 60 14.15 -15.04 -10.48
N TYR A 61 13.41 -15.35 -9.41
CA TYR A 61 13.88 -15.16 -8.03
C TYR A 61 15.10 -16.02 -7.69
N VAL A 62 15.05 -17.31 -8.01
CA VAL A 62 16.15 -18.25 -7.73
C VAL A 62 17.38 -17.91 -8.58
N ALA A 63 17.18 -17.60 -9.86
CA ALA A 63 18.27 -17.23 -10.78
C ALA A 63 18.96 -15.94 -10.36
N ALA A 64 18.22 -15.00 -9.77
CA ALA A 64 18.73 -13.73 -9.28
C ALA A 64 19.22 -13.77 -7.82
N GLY A 65 19.45 -14.96 -7.25
CA GLY A 65 19.96 -15.09 -5.88
C GLY A 65 19.02 -14.54 -4.80
N GLY A 66 17.72 -14.51 -5.06
CA GLY A 66 16.71 -13.93 -4.17
C GLY A 66 16.51 -12.42 -4.34
N ASN A 67 17.17 -11.78 -5.31
CA ASN A 67 17.02 -10.36 -5.59
C ASN A 67 16.95 -10.10 -7.11
N PRO A 68 15.75 -9.98 -7.71
CA PRO A 68 15.62 -9.80 -9.16
C PRO A 68 16.35 -8.53 -9.62
N ALA A 69 17.45 -8.70 -10.36
CA ALA A 69 18.23 -7.59 -10.91
C ALA A 69 17.41 -6.81 -11.95
N PRO A 70 17.63 -5.49 -12.11
CA PRO A 70 16.97 -4.72 -13.14
C PRO A 70 17.58 -5.00 -14.52
N ALA A 71 16.77 -5.42 -15.49
CA ALA A 71 17.14 -5.49 -16.91
C ALA A 71 16.71 -4.20 -17.66
N VAL A 72 17.21 -3.96 -18.88
CA VAL A 72 16.81 -2.82 -19.73
C VAL A 72 15.30 -2.81 -20.01
N GLU A 73 14.66 -3.99 -20.08
CA GLU A 73 13.20 -4.12 -20.13
C GLU A 73 12.48 -3.44 -18.95
N ASP A 74 13.14 -3.33 -17.80
CA ASP A 74 12.56 -2.70 -16.61
C ASP A 74 12.50 -1.17 -16.70
N ALA A 75 13.40 -0.52 -17.47
CA ALA A 75 13.37 0.93 -17.66
C ALA A 75 12.15 1.37 -18.49
N ASN A 76 11.89 0.66 -19.61
CA ASN A 76 10.70 0.92 -20.42
C ASN A 76 9.41 0.56 -19.65
N ARG A 77 9.43 -0.52 -18.88
CA ARG A 77 8.30 -0.87 -18.01
C ARG A 77 8.02 0.20 -16.96
N ALA A 78 9.05 0.77 -16.34
CA ALA A 78 8.90 1.83 -15.34
C ALA A 78 8.45 3.16 -15.94
N ARG A 79 8.88 3.50 -17.16
CA ARG A 79 8.29 4.60 -17.93
C ARG A 79 6.78 4.45 -18.00
N TRP A 80 6.32 3.28 -18.47
CA TRP A 80 4.89 3.03 -18.60
C TRP A 80 4.16 2.99 -17.25
N GLU A 81 4.83 2.60 -16.16
CA GLU A 81 4.27 2.73 -14.81
C GLU A 81 3.99 4.19 -14.46
N ILE A 82 4.95 5.10 -14.71
CA ILE A 82 4.79 6.54 -14.48
C ILE A 82 3.70 7.12 -15.38
N LEU A 83 3.80 6.89 -16.69
CA LEU A 83 2.83 7.40 -17.66
C LEU A 83 1.40 6.91 -17.38
N SER A 84 1.25 5.70 -16.84
CA SER A 84 -0.07 5.16 -16.48
C SER A 84 -0.73 5.85 -15.29
N ARG A 85 0.04 6.60 -14.48
CA ARG A 85 -0.46 7.46 -13.40
C ARG A 85 -0.54 8.91 -13.84
N ASP A 86 0.38 9.33 -14.71
CA ASP A 86 0.55 10.70 -15.16
C ASP A 86 0.93 10.76 -16.65
N PRO A 87 -0.08 10.78 -17.55
CA PRO A 87 0.16 10.73 -18.99
C PRO A 87 0.97 11.91 -19.54
N LEU A 88 1.00 13.05 -18.84
CA LEU A 88 1.67 14.28 -19.29
C LEU A 88 3.10 14.41 -18.75
N PHE A 89 3.61 13.43 -18.01
CA PHE A 89 4.91 13.51 -17.34
C PHE A 89 6.07 13.91 -18.27
N GLU A 90 6.23 13.21 -19.40
CA GLU A 90 7.32 13.47 -20.36
C GLU A 90 7.16 14.83 -21.09
N LEU A 91 5.92 15.27 -21.32
CA LEU A 91 5.65 16.55 -21.99
C LEU A 91 5.97 17.74 -21.09
N ARG A 92 5.67 17.63 -19.78
CA ARG A 92 5.95 18.72 -18.83
C ARG A 92 7.43 18.99 -18.67
N THR A 93 8.26 17.94 -18.66
CA THR A 93 9.71 18.11 -18.62
C THR A 93 10.23 18.91 -19.82
N LEU A 94 9.62 18.75 -21.00
CA LEU A 94 9.97 19.53 -22.19
C LEU A 94 9.42 20.96 -22.15
N SER A 95 8.18 21.16 -21.69
CA SER A 95 7.53 22.48 -21.59
C SER A 95 8.23 23.45 -20.62
N SER A 96 9.08 22.94 -19.72
CA SER A 96 9.80 23.72 -18.70
C SER A 96 11.05 24.44 -19.22
N SER A 97 11.45 24.20 -20.47
CA SER A 97 12.64 24.80 -21.07
C SER A 97 12.36 26.16 -21.70
N VAL A 98 13.26 27.12 -21.48
CA VAL A 98 13.13 28.50 -22.00
C VAL A 98 13.36 28.49 -23.52
N CYS A 99 12.37 28.97 -24.29
CA CYS A 99 12.51 29.19 -25.72
C CYS A 99 12.59 30.70 -26.01
N LEU A 100 13.56 31.10 -26.84
CA LEU A 100 13.66 32.45 -27.40
C LEU A 100 13.02 32.44 -28.80
N GLY A 101 11.76 32.84 -28.91
CA GLY A 101 11.04 32.92 -30.20
C GLY A 101 9.60 32.37 -30.14
N ASP A 102 9.02 32.16 -31.33
CA ASP A 102 7.70 31.55 -31.48
C ASP A 102 7.70 30.12 -30.94
N LYS A 103 6.68 29.78 -30.14
CA LYS A 103 6.52 28.44 -29.58
C LYS A 103 5.87 27.53 -30.62
N PRO A 104 6.55 26.45 -31.09
CA PRO A 104 5.95 25.51 -32.04
C PRO A 104 4.74 24.75 -31.46
N GLY A 105 4.56 24.77 -30.13
CA GLY A 105 3.48 24.12 -29.39
C GLY A 105 2.07 24.41 -29.91
N LEU A 106 1.80 25.60 -30.46
CA LEU A 106 0.49 25.90 -31.06
C LEU A 106 0.19 25.00 -32.27
N ALA A 107 1.18 24.76 -33.13
CA ALA A 107 1.03 23.88 -34.30
C ALA A 107 0.89 22.41 -33.86
N ILE A 108 1.58 22.01 -32.79
CA ILE A 108 1.44 20.68 -32.19
C ILE A 108 0.02 20.49 -31.64
N TRP A 109 -0.52 21.51 -30.96
CA TRP A 109 -1.90 21.46 -30.47
C TRP A 109 -2.92 21.31 -31.60
N GLN A 110 -2.71 21.95 -32.76
CA GLN A 110 -3.57 21.73 -33.93
C GLN A 110 -3.58 20.28 -34.40
N GLN A 111 -2.46 19.55 -34.28
CA GLN A 111 -2.43 18.10 -34.57
C GLN A 111 -3.16 17.28 -33.51
N VAL A 112 -3.15 17.71 -32.24
CA VAL A 112 -3.92 17.08 -31.16
C VAL A 112 -5.43 17.23 -31.41
N LEU A 113 -5.88 18.40 -31.90
CA LEU A 113 -7.29 18.63 -32.22
C LEU A 113 -7.84 17.67 -33.29
N THR A 114 -6.98 17.18 -34.19
CA THR A 114 -7.36 16.23 -35.26
C THR A 114 -7.13 14.76 -34.89
N LEU A 115 -6.80 14.45 -33.64
CA LEU A 115 -6.59 13.06 -33.16
C LEU A 115 -7.76 12.13 -33.49
N GLY A 116 -8.98 12.65 -33.44
CA GLY A 116 -10.21 11.90 -33.75
C GLY A 116 -10.29 11.42 -35.20
N GLU A 117 -9.46 11.98 -36.09
CA GLU A 117 -9.43 11.70 -37.53
C GLU A 117 -8.25 10.81 -37.94
N SER A 118 -7.41 10.42 -36.98
CA SER A 118 -6.24 9.57 -37.23
C SER A 118 -6.66 8.18 -37.70
N VAL A 119 -6.68 7.95 -39.02
CA VAL A 119 -7.07 6.65 -39.62
C VAL A 119 -6.26 5.47 -39.06
N PRO A 120 -4.92 5.55 -38.90
CA PRO A 120 -4.15 4.47 -38.29
C PRO A 120 -4.60 4.16 -36.85
N ALA A 121 -4.82 5.19 -36.03
CA ALA A 121 -5.25 5.00 -34.64
C ALA A 121 -6.69 4.44 -34.58
N LEU A 122 -7.60 4.98 -35.40
CA LEU A 122 -8.98 4.51 -35.52
C LEU A 122 -9.06 3.04 -35.93
N ASN A 123 -8.29 2.63 -36.93
CA ASN A 123 -8.22 1.23 -37.37
C ASN A 123 -7.71 0.32 -36.25
N HIS A 124 -6.67 0.76 -35.53
CA HIS A 124 -6.12 0.01 -34.41
C HIS A 124 -7.15 -0.15 -33.28
N VAL A 125 -7.76 0.93 -32.78
CA VAL A 125 -8.74 0.86 -31.69
C VAL A 125 -10.03 0.15 -32.11
N ALA A 126 -10.41 0.22 -33.40
CA ALA A 126 -11.52 -0.56 -33.94
C ALA A 126 -11.23 -2.06 -33.91
N SER A 127 -10.00 -2.49 -34.22
CA SER A 127 -9.59 -3.91 -34.11
C SER A 127 -9.67 -4.43 -32.67
N LEU A 128 -9.57 -3.54 -31.67
CA LEU A 128 -9.74 -3.84 -30.25
C LEU A 128 -11.19 -3.68 -29.76
N GLN A 129 -12.13 -3.27 -30.63
CA GLN A 129 -13.51 -2.92 -30.29
C GLN A 129 -13.62 -1.79 -29.26
N MET A 130 -12.69 -0.82 -29.30
CA MET A 130 -12.60 0.30 -28.35
C MET A 130 -12.87 1.68 -28.98
N THR A 131 -13.53 1.72 -30.15
CA THR A 131 -13.76 2.97 -30.89
C THR A 131 -14.50 4.03 -30.08
N ASP A 132 -15.50 3.66 -29.30
CA ASP A 132 -16.26 4.64 -28.52
C ASP A 132 -15.49 5.14 -27.29
N CYS A 133 -14.71 4.27 -26.64
CA CYS A 133 -13.77 4.68 -25.59
C CYS A 133 -12.73 5.66 -26.14
N TRP A 134 -12.21 5.39 -27.35
CA TRP A 134 -11.26 6.28 -28.02
C TRP A 134 -11.86 7.66 -28.29
N LYS A 135 -13.09 7.73 -28.82
CA LYS A 135 -13.79 9.01 -29.05
C LYS A 135 -13.95 9.82 -27.76
N ALA A 136 -14.37 9.16 -26.67
CA ALA A 136 -14.54 9.81 -25.38
C ALA A 136 -13.21 10.38 -24.86
N VAL A 137 -12.12 9.62 -24.98
CA VAL A 137 -10.78 10.07 -24.56
C VAL A 137 -10.26 11.22 -25.40
N VAL A 138 -10.39 11.16 -26.74
CA VAL A 138 -9.98 12.26 -27.62
C VAL A 138 -10.76 13.53 -27.27
N LEU A 139 -12.07 13.43 -27.08
CA LEU A 139 -12.89 14.57 -26.66
C LEU A 139 -12.41 15.13 -25.31
N GLY A 140 -12.14 14.26 -24.35
CA GLY A 140 -11.63 14.63 -23.04
C GLY A 140 -10.28 15.34 -23.12
N ILE A 141 -9.35 14.88 -23.96
CA ILE A 141 -8.05 15.53 -24.18
C ILE A 141 -8.23 16.91 -24.80
N VAL A 142 -9.03 17.02 -25.86
CA VAL A 142 -9.24 18.27 -26.60
C VAL A 142 -9.92 19.34 -25.74
N GLN A 143 -10.79 18.94 -24.81
CA GLN A 143 -11.50 19.85 -23.91
C GLN A 143 -10.71 20.18 -22.62
N ASP A 144 -9.59 19.50 -22.37
CA ASP A 144 -8.82 19.67 -21.13
C ASP A 144 -7.85 20.86 -21.26
N PRO A 145 -8.08 21.97 -20.51
CA PRO A 145 -7.24 23.16 -20.61
C PRO A 145 -5.81 22.90 -20.15
N TYR A 146 -5.58 21.91 -19.29
CA TYR A 146 -4.24 21.56 -18.82
C TYR A 146 -3.44 20.83 -19.90
N TRP A 147 -4.09 19.96 -20.67
CA TRP A 147 -3.46 19.35 -21.86
C TRP A 147 -3.05 20.43 -22.86
N LYS A 148 -3.95 21.38 -23.12
CA LYS A 148 -3.67 22.51 -24.00
C LYS A 148 -2.47 23.33 -23.52
N GLU A 149 -2.46 23.73 -22.26
CA GLU A 149 -1.36 24.50 -21.66
C GLU A 149 0.00 23.80 -21.80
N VAL A 150 0.05 22.51 -21.44
CA VAL A 150 1.28 21.71 -21.51
C VAL A 150 1.77 21.57 -22.95
N VAL A 151 0.88 21.31 -23.90
CA VAL A 151 1.25 21.11 -25.32
C VAL A 151 1.64 22.43 -25.98
N GLU A 152 0.90 23.52 -25.77
CA GLU A 152 1.24 24.85 -26.30
C GLU A 152 2.54 25.40 -25.70
N GLY A 153 2.92 24.94 -24.50
CA GLY A 153 4.18 25.25 -23.84
C GLY A 153 5.41 24.58 -24.44
N ILE A 154 5.26 23.62 -25.36
CA ILE A 154 6.39 22.85 -25.91
C ILE A 154 7.29 23.76 -26.79
N PRO A 155 8.61 23.82 -26.49
CA PRO A 155 9.53 24.74 -27.18
C PRO A 155 10.17 24.16 -28.46
N VAL A 156 9.92 22.89 -28.78
CA VAL A 156 10.54 22.14 -29.89
C VAL A 156 9.55 21.83 -31.00
N GLN A 157 10.04 21.46 -32.19
CA GLN A 157 9.20 21.14 -33.35
C GLN A 157 8.42 19.83 -33.16
N SER A 158 7.32 19.65 -33.91
CA SER A 158 6.44 18.47 -33.73
C SER A 158 7.18 17.14 -33.87
N TYR A 159 8.08 17.01 -34.85
CA TYR A 159 8.85 15.78 -35.09
C TYR A 159 9.80 15.41 -33.94
N GLU A 160 10.20 16.38 -33.10
CA GLU A 160 11.08 16.17 -31.95
C GLU A 160 10.34 15.65 -30.72
N VAL A 161 9.01 15.79 -30.69
CA VAL A 161 8.16 15.44 -29.54
C VAL A 161 7.04 14.44 -29.90
N SER A 162 6.96 14.00 -31.16
CA SER A 162 5.95 13.05 -31.64
C SER A 162 5.87 11.79 -30.77
N SER A 163 7.01 11.31 -30.28
CA SER A 163 7.10 10.07 -29.51
C SER A 163 6.49 10.23 -28.11
N GLU A 164 6.79 11.34 -27.45
CA GLU A 164 6.25 11.71 -26.15
C GLU A 164 4.76 12.01 -26.27
N LEU A 165 4.32 12.70 -27.33
CA LEU A 165 2.90 12.97 -27.59
C LEU A 165 2.13 11.66 -27.81
N ALA A 166 2.64 10.76 -28.67
CA ALA A 166 2.02 9.47 -28.93
C ALA A 166 1.90 8.63 -27.65
N ARG A 167 2.95 8.57 -26.83
CA ARG A 167 2.93 7.87 -25.54
C ARG A 167 1.96 8.53 -24.55
N ALA A 168 1.91 9.86 -24.48
CA ALA A 168 1.00 10.58 -23.59
C ALA A 168 -0.47 10.29 -23.93
N VAL A 169 -0.83 10.38 -25.21
CA VAL A 169 -2.21 10.09 -25.67
C VAL A 169 -2.56 8.61 -25.41
N CYS A 170 -1.65 7.70 -25.73
CA CYS A 170 -1.83 6.27 -25.47
C CYS A 170 -1.99 5.98 -23.96
N ALA A 171 -1.18 6.61 -23.11
CA ALA A 171 -1.24 6.48 -21.66
C ALA A 171 -2.55 7.04 -21.09
N ARG A 172 -3.04 8.17 -21.61
CA ARG A 172 -4.34 8.73 -21.23
C ARG A 172 -5.49 7.79 -21.61
N PHE A 173 -5.43 7.18 -22.79
CA PHE A 173 -6.41 6.17 -23.21
C PHE A 173 -6.41 4.96 -22.28
N ILE A 174 -5.24 4.41 -21.93
CA ILE A 174 -5.12 3.30 -20.99
C ILE A 174 -5.62 3.67 -19.59
N ALA A 175 -5.32 4.88 -19.11
CA ALA A 175 -5.79 5.37 -17.82
C ALA A 175 -7.32 5.49 -17.78
N ASP A 176 -7.94 5.97 -18.86
CA ASP A 176 -9.39 6.08 -18.97
C ASP A 176 -10.08 4.70 -19.01
N LEU A 177 -9.54 3.75 -19.79
CA LEU A 177 -10.03 2.37 -19.79
C LEU A 177 -10.00 1.77 -18.39
N ARG A 178 -8.90 1.97 -17.65
CA ARG A 178 -8.75 1.48 -16.27
C ARG A 178 -9.78 2.10 -15.33
N SER A 179 -9.97 3.42 -15.38
CA SER A 179 -10.94 4.12 -14.53
C SER A 179 -12.38 3.70 -14.81
N ASN A 180 -12.67 3.32 -16.05
CA ASN A 180 -13.99 2.84 -16.48
C ASN A 180 -14.15 1.31 -16.42
N GLY A 181 -13.17 0.57 -15.88
CA GLY A 181 -13.27 -0.88 -15.65
C GLY A 181 -13.11 -1.74 -16.92
N TYR A 182 -12.61 -1.19 -18.02
CA TYR A 182 -12.32 -1.94 -19.24
C TYR A 182 -10.97 -2.67 -19.16
N PRO A 183 -10.83 -3.83 -19.82
CA PRO A 183 -9.52 -4.43 -20.06
C PRO A 183 -8.61 -3.49 -20.85
N THR A 184 -7.35 -3.35 -20.44
CA THR A 184 -6.36 -2.52 -21.14
C THR A 184 -5.67 -3.29 -22.26
N PRO A 185 -5.21 -2.64 -23.34
CA PRO A 185 -4.40 -3.28 -24.38
C PRO A 185 -3.14 -3.97 -23.82
N THR A 186 -2.68 -5.02 -24.51
CA THR A 186 -1.36 -5.65 -24.25
C THR A 186 -0.22 -4.68 -24.58
N GLY A 187 1.01 -4.98 -24.14
CA GLY A 187 2.20 -4.18 -24.49
C GLY A 187 2.38 -4.03 -26.00
N VAL A 188 2.19 -5.10 -26.77
CA VAL A 188 2.27 -5.08 -28.24
C VAL A 188 1.18 -4.18 -28.85
N GLN A 189 -0.07 -4.30 -28.39
CA GLN A 189 -1.16 -3.45 -28.89
C GLN A 189 -0.97 -1.98 -28.52
N ARG A 190 -0.53 -1.70 -27.29
CA ARG A 190 -0.16 -0.35 -26.86
C ARG A 190 0.93 0.24 -27.76
N ASP A 191 1.99 -0.52 -28.05
CA ASP A 191 3.09 -0.04 -28.87
C ASP A 191 2.64 0.17 -30.33
N GLN A 192 1.76 -0.69 -30.87
CA GLN A 192 1.10 -0.47 -32.17
C GLN A 192 0.23 0.80 -32.20
N LEU A 193 -0.47 1.12 -31.10
CA LEU A 193 -1.20 2.39 -30.99
C LEU A 193 -0.24 3.58 -30.94
N VAL A 194 0.88 3.46 -30.24
CA VAL A 194 1.94 4.50 -30.23
C VAL A 194 2.48 4.71 -31.65
N ASP A 195 2.76 3.65 -32.41
CA ASP A 195 3.23 3.74 -33.80
C ASP A 195 2.20 4.40 -34.73
N ALA A 196 0.92 4.05 -34.54
CA ALA A 196 -0.19 4.66 -35.26
C ALA A 196 -0.29 6.18 -34.98
N LEU A 197 -0.10 6.58 -33.72
CA LEU A 197 -0.11 7.98 -33.29
C LEU A 197 1.16 8.73 -33.71
N LEU A 198 2.32 8.06 -33.72
CA LEU A 198 3.57 8.62 -34.25
C LEU A 198 3.41 9.05 -35.71
N THR A 199 2.72 8.23 -36.51
CA THR A 199 2.41 8.56 -37.91
C THR A 199 1.54 9.81 -38.01
N HIS A 200 0.60 10.00 -37.08
CA HIS A 200 -0.26 11.19 -37.02
C HIS A 200 0.51 12.46 -36.66
N PHE A 201 1.47 12.38 -35.74
CA PHE A 201 2.22 13.54 -35.24
C PHE A 201 3.45 13.93 -36.08
N GLY A 202 3.66 13.29 -37.24
CA GLY A 202 4.74 13.64 -38.18
C GLY A 202 5.97 12.75 -38.12
N GLY A 203 5.88 11.59 -37.45
CA GLY A 203 6.91 10.55 -37.46
C GLY A 203 8.06 10.81 -36.48
N GLN A 204 9.02 9.88 -36.47
CA GLN A 204 10.19 9.92 -35.59
C GLN A 204 11.34 10.72 -36.22
N ALA A 205 11.95 11.63 -35.46
CA ALA A 205 13.21 12.23 -35.83
C ALA A 205 14.33 11.17 -35.80
N ALA A 206 15.01 10.93 -36.92
CA ALA A 206 16.19 10.08 -36.93
C ALA A 206 17.31 10.70 -36.07
N GLY A 207 17.71 10.01 -34.98
CA GLY A 207 18.90 10.36 -34.20
C GLY A 207 18.69 11.09 -32.85
N ILE A 208 17.44 11.31 -32.40
CA ILE A 208 17.20 11.85 -31.04
C ILE A 208 17.38 10.74 -30.00
N LYS A 209 18.24 10.97 -29.01
CA LYS A 209 18.45 10.06 -27.88
C LYS A 209 17.26 10.11 -26.93
N ASP A 210 16.80 8.94 -26.49
CA ASP A 210 15.67 8.81 -25.57
C ASP A 210 16.10 9.09 -24.11
N TRP A 211 16.22 10.39 -23.81
CA TRP A 211 16.71 10.91 -22.52
C TRP A 211 15.91 10.39 -21.32
N ALA A 212 14.60 10.16 -21.46
CA ALA A 212 13.75 9.70 -20.37
C ALA A 212 14.03 8.24 -20.00
N LEU A 213 14.38 7.37 -20.97
CA LEU A 213 14.80 5.99 -20.68
C LEU A 213 16.12 5.96 -19.91
N GLU A 214 17.07 6.83 -20.23
CA GLU A 214 18.37 6.90 -19.55
C GLU A 214 18.21 7.27 -18.06
N HIS A 215 17.37 8.27 -17.76
CA HIS A 215 17.12 8.70 -16.38
C HIS A 215 16.28 7.68 -15.59
N LEU A 216 15.34 7.01 -16.25
CA LEU A 216 14.51 5.99 -15.60
C LEU A 216 15.26 4.70 -15.35
N ALA A 217 16.18 4.29 -16.22
CA ALA A 217 17.05 3.14 -15.98
C ALA A 217 17.85 3.29 -14.67
N ALA A 218 18.36 4.50 -14.39
CA ALA A 218 19.05 4.82 -13.14
C ALA A 218 18.11 4.79 -11.91
N TYR A 219 16.87 5.25 -12.06
CA TYR A 219 15.87 5.30 -10.99
C TYR A 219 15.29 3.91 -10.63
N VAL A 220 15.09 3.04 -11.62
CA VAL A 220 14.53 1.68 -11.46
C VAL A 220 15.49 0.76 -10.72
N GLY A 221 16.79 0.90 -10.98
CA GLY A 221 17.84 0.15 -10.28
C GLY A 221 17.80 0.34 -8.76
N VAL A 222 17.31 1.48 -8.29
CA VAL A 222 17.26 1.85 -6.87
C VAL A 222 15.95 1.40 -6.20
N ARG A 223 14.82 1.35 -6.93
CA ARG A 223 13.48 1.21 -6.30
C ARG A 223 12.91 -0.19 -6.26
N ARG A 224 13.30 -1.11 -7.15
CA ARG A 224 12.73 -2.47 -7.17
C ARG A 224 13.08 -3.29 -5.93
N GLY A 225 14.17 -2.94 -5.23
CA GLY A 225 14.54 -3.54 -3.95
C GLY A 225 13.62 -3.18 -2.77
N SER A 226 12.67 -2.25 -2.94
CA SER A 226 11.83 -1.73 -1.84
C SER A 226 10.32 -1.99 -1.97
N LEU A 227 9.84 -2.48 -3.12
CA LEU A 227 8.41 -2.41 -3.50
C LEU A 227 7.84 -3.70 -4.13
N THR A 228 8.40 -4.87 -3.83
CA THR A 228 7.89 -6.17 -4.32
C THR A 228 7.01 -6.90 -3.29
N ASP A 229 5.72 -6.57 -3.32
CA ASP A 229 4.64 -7.18 -2.51
C ASP A 229 4.51 -8.72 -2.66
N ALA A 230 4.95 -9.29 -3.78
CA ALA A 230 4.81 -10.74 -4.03
C ALA A 230 5.66 -11.62 -3.09
N THR A 231 6.66 -11.05 -2.42
CA THR A 231 7.56 -11.77 -1.50
C THR A 231 7.58 -11.18 -0.10
N SER A 232 6.74 -10.17 0.17
CA SER A 232 6.72 -9.50 1.47
C SER A 232 6.23 -10.48 2.55
N PRO A 233 7.06 -10.79 3.57
CA PRO A 233 6.62 -11.62 4.70
C PRO A 233 5.37 -11.07 5.40
N ALA A 234 5.13 -9.75 5.29
CA ALA A 234 3.97 -9.11 5.89
C ALA A 234 2.64 -9.55 5.25
N ILE A 235 2.54 -9.49 3.91
CA ILE A 235 1.35 -9.96 3.17
C ILE A 235 1.20 -11.47 3.36
N GLY A 236 2.31 -12.22 3.30
CA GLY A 236 2.30 -13.66 3.56
C GLY A 236 1.73 -14.01 4.93
N ASP A 237 2.13 -13.29 5.98
CA ASP A 237 1.63 -13.50 7.35
C ASP A 237 0.11 -13.26 7.45
N ILE A 238 -0.41 -12.21 6.82
CA ILE A 238 -1.86 -11.92 6.80
C ILE A 238 -2.63 -13.04 6.10
N LEU A 239 -2.19 -13.44 4.90
CA LEU A 239 -2.84 -14.51 4.13
C LEU A 239 -2.79 -15.85 4.88
N ARG A 240 -1.64 -16.18 5.47
CA ARG A 240 -1.49 -17.39 6.28
C ARG A 240 -2.40 -17.35 7.51
N TYR A 241 -2.51 -16.20 8.18
CA TYR A 241 -3.42 -16.06 9.32
C TYR A 241 -4.88 -16.24 8.93
N GLN A 242 -5.35 -15.58 7.86
CA GLN A 242 -6.73 -15.74 7.41
C GLN A 242 -7.03 -17.20 7.02
N ALA A 243 -6.07 -17.91 6.42
CA ALA A 243 -6.24 -19.31 6.02
C ALA A 243 -6.07 -20.33 7.16
N ARG A 244 -5.16 -20.08 8.11
CA ARG A 244 -4.66 -21.06 9.10
C ARG A 244 -4.41 -20.47 10.50
N GLY A 245 -5.06 -19.36 10.84
CA GLY A 245 -4.79 -18.57 12.06
C GLY A 245 -5.07 -19.26 13.40
N LYS A 246 -5.69 -20.45 13.40
CA LYS A 246 -5.93 -21.24 14.63
C LYS A 246 -4.62 -21.53 15.37
N GLU A 247 -3.53 -21.80 14.66
CA GLU A 247 -2.22 -22.07 15.25
C GLU A 247 -1.71 -20.85 16.05
N LEU A 248 -1.80 -19.65 15.46
CA LEU A 248 -1.41 -18.41 16.12
C LEU A 248 -2.27 -18.13 17.36
N ARG A 249 -3.60 -18.28 17.25
CA ARG A 249 -4.51 -18.08 18.39
C ARG A 249 -4.24 -19.04 19.54
N ASN A 250 -3.98 -20.31 19.23
CA ASN A 250 -3.60 -21.31 20.24
C ASN A 250 -2.26 -20.94 20.90
N TYR A 251 -1.29 -20.47 20.12
CA TYR A 251 0.01 -20.05 20.63
C TYR A 251 -0.09 -18.81 21.54
N ILE A 252 -0.90 -17.82 21.18
CA ILE A 252 -1.22 -16.68 22.07
C ILE A 252 -1.80 -17.19 23.39
N GLY A 253 -2.78 -18.09 23.34
CA GLY A 253 -3.40 -18.65 24.54
C GLY A 253 -2.45 -19.45 25.43
N MET A 254 -1.58 -20.24 24.82
CA MET A 254 -0.52 -20.98 25.52
C MET A 254 0.42 -20.00 26.24
N ARG A 255 0.94 -18.99 25.53
CA ARG A 255 1.85 -17.98 26.11
C ARG A 255 1.18 -17.16 27.21
N ALA A 256 -0.06 -16.73 27.02
CA ALA A 256 -0.82 -15.99 28.03
C ALA A 256 -0.98 -16.80 29.32
N LYS A 257 -1.30 -18.10 29.21
CA LYS A 257 -1.44 -19.00 30.36
C LYS A 257 -0.10 -19.26 31.05
N GLU A 258 0.96 -19.52 30.30
CA GLU A 258 2.29 -19.82 30.83
C GLU A 258 2.86 -18.68 31.66
N VAL A 259 2.68 -17.44 31.20
CA VAL A 259 3.20 -16.28 31.93
C VAL A 259 2.24 -15.78 33.01
N GLY A 260 0.96 -16.17 32.95
CA GLY A 260 -0.09 -15.63 33.82
C GLY A 260 -0.48 -14.21 33.42
N ALA A 261 -0.54 -13.92 32.12
CA ALA A 261 -0.90 -12.60 31.60
C ALA A 261 -2.34 -12.24 31.98
N SER A 262 -2.54 -11.02 32.45
CA SER A 262 -3.86 -10.41 32.69
C SER A 262 -4.18 -9.31 31.70
N VAL A 263 -3.19 -8.84 30.94
CA VAL A 263 -3.33 -7.80 29.91
C VAL A 263 -2.73 -8.30 28.61
N ILE A 264 -3.45 -8.10 27.51
CA ILE A 264 -2.92 -8.30 26.15
C ILE A 264 -2.65 -6.93 25.52
N LEU A 265 -1.41 -6.67 25.12
CA LEU A 265 -1.02 -5.51 24.31
C LEU A 265 -0.65 -6.00 22.91
N ALA A 266 -1.43 -5.64 21.91
CA ALA A 266 -1.34 -6.26 20.59
C ALA A 266 -1.27 -5.23 19.46
N HIS A 267 -0.38 -5.47 18.51
CA HIS A 267 -0.13 -4.59 17.36
C HIS A 267 -0.62 -5.23 16.07
N SER A 268 -1.29 -4.45 15.21
CA SER A 268 -1.60 -4.87 13.82
C SER A 268 -2.26 -6.26 13.76
N LEU A 269 -1.69 -7.21 13.00
CA LEU A 269 -2.17 -8.60 12.94
C LEU A 269 -2.23 -9.30 14.31
N GLY A 270 -1.30 -9.00 15.21
CA GLY A 270 -1.35 -9.49 16.58
C GLY A 270 -2.64 -9.07 17.30
N GLY A 271 -3.16 -7.87 16.98
CA GLY A 271 -4.45 -7.38 17.47
C GLY A 271 -5.63 -8.19 16.93
N ILE A 272 -5.63 -8.52 15.63
CA ILE A 272 -6.66 -9.40 15.04
C ILE A 272 -6.65 -10.75 15.75
N ALA A 273 -5.47 -11.36 15.87
CA ALA A 273 -5.32 -12.69 16.47
C ALA A 273 -5.73 -12.71 17.95
N ALA A 274 -5.42 -11.65 18.70
CA ALA A 274 -5.83 -11.48 20.08
C ALA A 274 -7.36 -11.35 20.21
N VAL A 275 -8.00 -10.51 19.39
CA VAL A 275 -9.47 -10.34 19.38
C VAL A 275 -10.14 -11.68 19.07
N ASP A 276 -9.71 -12.38 18.01
CA ASP A 276 -10.30 -13.66 17.65
C ASP A 276 -10.14 -14.72 18.73
N TRP A 277 -8.97 -14.76 19.38
CA TRP A 277 -8.70 -15.67 20.48
C TRP A 277 -9.59 -15.40 21.70
N LEU A 278 -9.78 -14.12 22.07
CA LEU A 278 -10.61 -13.70 23.20
C LEU A 278 -12.11 -13.93 22.95
N ILE A 279 -12.57 -13.81 21.71
CA ILE A 279 -13.96 -14.13 21.36
C ILE A 279 -14.22 -15.64 21.50
N SER A 280 -13.24 -16.47 21.10
CA SER A 280 -13.39 -17.93 21.03
C SER A 280 -13.62 -18.66 22.38
N GLY A 281 -13.44 -18.00 23.52
CA GLY A 281 -13.77 -18.57 24.82
C GLY A 281 -13.42 -17.67 25.98
N ASP A 282 -13.92 -18.02 27.16
CA ASP A 282 -13.63 -17.29 28.39
C ASP A 282 -12.15 -17.42 28.78
N ARG A 283 -11.51 -16.28 29.09
CA ARG A 283 -10.09 -16.13 29.39
C ARG A 283 -9.93 -15.23 30.61
N GLN A 284 -8.91 -15.49 31.43
CA GLN A 284 -8.53 -14.62 32.55
C GLN A 284 -7.74 -13.39 32.06
N ILE A 285 -8.30 -12.65 31.10
CA ILE A 285 -7.75 -11.41 30.56
C ILE A 285 -8.64 -10.25 31.00
N GLU A 286 -8.08 -9.34 31.78
CA GLU A 286 -8.78 -8.19 32.36
C GLU A 286 -8.86 -7.04 31.36
N ALA A 287 -7.82 -6.84 30.55
CA ALA A 287 -7.78 -5.80 29.53
C ALA A 287 -7.16 -6.25 28.21
N LEU A 288 -7.73 -5.74 27.12
CA LEU A 288 -7.19 -5.81 25.77
C LEU A 288 -6.77 -4.41 25.33
N ILE A 289 -5.57 -4.29 24.78
CA ILE A 289 -5.08 -3.07 24.16
C ILE A 289 -4.68 -3.41 22.73
N THR A 290 -5.37 -2.83 21.75
CA THR A 290 -5.05 -2.96 20.33
C THR A 290 -4.45 -1.67 19.82
N VAL A 291 -3.35 -1.76 19.07
CA VAL A 291 -2.66 -0.61 18.47
C VAL A 291 -2.51 -0.85 16.98
N GLY A 292 -3.03 0.07 16.16
CA GLY A 292 -2.97 -0.04 14.71
C GLY A 292 -3.59 -1.33 14.16
N SER A 293 -4.71 -1.80 14.73
CA SER A 293 -5.29 -3.12 14.39
C SER A 293 -6.40 -3.03 13.34
N GLN A 294 -6.51 -4.07 12.49
CA GLN A 294 -7.56 -4.20 11.48
C GLN A 294 -8.79 -4.98 11.95
N ALA A 295 -8.85 -5.39 13.23
CA ALA A 295 -9.96 -6.19 13.75
C ALA A 295 -11.36 -5.56 13.52
N PRO A 296 -11.56 -4.23 13.69
CA PRO A 296 -12.86 -3.60 13.40
C PRO A 296 -13.25 -3.71 11.93
N TYR A 297 -12.33 -3.37 11.02
CA TYR A 297 -12.59 -3.47 9.59
C TYR A 297 -12.93 -4.90 9.18
N LEU A 298 -12.17 -5.90 9.67
CA LEU A 298 -12.46 -7.31 9.38
C LEU A 298 -13.84 -7.73 9.89
N TYR A 299 -14.31 -7.24 11.03
CA TYR A 299 -15.69 -7.53 11.47
C TYR A 299 -16.72 -6.87 10.55
N GLU A 300 -16.49 -5.61 10.17
CA GLU A 300 -17.39 -4.83 9.31
C GLU A 300 -17.59 -5.48 7.93
N ILE A 301 -16.53 -6.08 7.36
CA ILE A 301 -16.61 -6.81 6.08
C ILE A 301 -16.90 -8.32 6.24
N ASP A 302 -17.31 -8.77 7.43
CA ASP A 302 -17.61 -10.19 7.74
C ASP A 302 -16.43 -11.16 7.51
N ALA A 303 -15.20 -10.67 7.68
CA ALA A 303 -13.94 -11.39 7.53
C ALA A 303 -13.22 -11.70 8.85
N LEU A 304 -13.73 -11.22 9.99
CA LEU A 304 -13.23 -11.57 11.32
C LEU A 304 -13.57 -13.02 11.63
N HIS A 305 -12.56 -13.85 11.89
CA HIS A 305 -12.73 -15.30 11.89
C HIS A 305 -13.66 -15.80 12.99
N SER A 306 -13.58 -15.21 14.17
CA SER A 306 -14.28 -15.67 15.37
C SER A 306 -15.70 -15.11 15.53
N LEU A 307 -16.07 -14.08 14.77
CA LEU A 307 -17.33 -13.37 14.94
C LEU A 307 -17.87 -12.88 13.59
N ARG A 308 -19.03 -13.41 13.21
CA ARG A 308 -19.76 -12.97 12.02
C ARG A 308 -20.36 -11.59 12.22
N TYR A 309 -20.51 -10.85 11.13
CA TYR A 309 -21.24 -9.59 11.10
C TYR A 309 -22.64 -9.74 11.70
N ASN A 310 -23.15 -8.68 12.34
CA ASN A 310 -24.38 -8.65 13.15
C ASN A 310 -24.40 -9.55 14.40
N LYS A 311 -23.31 -10.25 14.75
CA LYS A 311 -23.18 -10.92 16.05
C LYS A 311 -22.49 -9.98 17.04
N GLN A 312 -22.99 -9.99 18.27
CA GLN A 312 -22.41 -9.20 19.36
C GLN A 312 -21.19 -9.92 19.95
N LEU A 313 -20.25 -9.14 20.50
CA LEU A 313 -19.17 -9.70 21.31
C LEU A 313 -19.74 -10.51 22.47
N PRO A 314 -19.14 -11.68 22.79
CA PRO A 314 -19.62 -12.48 23.90
C PRO A 314 -19.42 -11.76 25.24
N LYS A 315 -20.20 -12.17 26.26
CA LYS A 315 -20.17 -11.55 27.60
C LYS A 315 -18.82 -11.70 28.30
N HIS A 316 -18.08 -12.78 28.01
CA HIS A 316 -16.75 -13.05 28.54
C HIS A 316 -15.63 -12.25 27.87
N PHE A 317 -15.91 -11.56 26.76
CA PHE A 317 -14.90 -10.70 26.13
C PHE A 317 -14.50 -9.58 27.11
N PRO A 318 -13.21 -9.17 27.18
CA PRO A 318 -12.74 -8.19 28.15
C PRO A 318 -13.61 -6.92 28.20
N LYS A 319 -13.85 -6.42 29.41
CA LYS A 319 -14.63 -5.19 29.63
C LYS A 319 -13.79 -3.93 29.40
N LYS A 320 -12.47 -4.04 29.57
CA LYS A 320 -11.52 -2.96 29.34
C LYS A 320 -10.83 -3.21 28.01
N TRP A 321 -11.34 -2.61 26.95
CA TRP A 321 -10.70 -2.65 25.64
C TRP A 321 -10.31 -1.24 25.21
N LEU A 322 -9.02 -0.96 25.16
CA LEU A 322 -8.46 0.26 24.55
C LEU A 322 -8.04 -0.06 23.11
N ASN A 323 -8.51 0.72 22.15
CA ASN A 323 -8.13 0.63 20.75
C ASN A 323 -7.50 1.95 20.30
N ILE A 324 -6.24 1.88 19.88
CA ILE A 324 -5.44 3.05 19.49
C ILE A 324 -5.25 3.01 17.98
N TYR A 325 -5.58 4.12 17.31
CA TYR A 325 -5.46 4.24 15.85
C TYR A 325 -5.01 5.63 15.44
N ASP A 326 -4.36 5.72 14.28
CA ASP A 326 -3.95 6.97 13.65
C ASP A 326 -4.69 7.09 12.30
N PRO A 327 -5.45 8.18 12.04
CA PRO A 327 -6.13 8.36 10.76
C PRO A 327 -5.22 8.31 9.52
N LYS A 328 -3.90 8.56 9.67
CA LYS A 328 -2.89 8.46 8.60
C LYS A 328 -2.28 7.07 8.50
N ASP A 329 -2.65 6.14 9.37
CA ASP A 329 -2.33 4.72 9.28
C ASP A 329 -3.50 3.97 8.63
N PHE A 330 -3.35 3.67 7.33
CA PHE A 330 -4.36 3.00 6.50
C PHE A 330 -4.69 1.57 6.94
N LEU A 331 -3.96 1.03 7.92
CA LEU A 331 -4.19 -0.28 8.51
C LEU A 331 -4.76 -0.19 9.94
N SER A 332 -5.18 0.99 10.40
CA SER A 332 -5.78 1.17 11.72
C SER A 332 -7.22 1.66 11.62
N TYR A 333 -8.09 1.13 12.48
CA TYR A 333 -9.53 1.37 12.39
C TYR A 333 -10.14 1.60 13.78
N SER A 334 -11.16 2.45 13.84
CA SER A 334 -11.97 2.69 15.03
C SER A 334 -12.78 1.44 15.39
N ALA A 335 -12.81 1.09 16.67
CA ALA A 335 -13.52 -0.09 17.19
C ALA A 335 -14.82 0.29 17.92
N TYR A 336 -14.96 1.55 18.34
CA TYR A 336 -16.03 2.02 19.23
C TYR A 336 -17.42 1.75 18.66
N GLU A 337 -17.74 2.27 17.47
CA GLU A 337 -19.08 2.10 16.89
C GLU A 337 -19.31 0.66 16.41
N VAL A 338 -18.31 0.08 15.76
CA VAL A 338 -18.38 -1.25 15.12
C VAL A 338 -18.67 -2.37 16.13
N PHE A 339 -18.15 -2.25 17.36
CA PHE A 339 -18.39 -3.22 18.43
C PHE A 339 -19.38 -2.71 19.50
N ALA A 340 -20.37 -1.90 19.11
CA ALA A 340 -21.45 -1.44 19.99
C ALA A 340 -20.92 -0.82 21.30
N LYS A 341 -19.92 0.05 21.17
CA LYS A 341 -19.32 0.85 22.25
C LYS A 341 -18.61 0.02 23.33
N ARG A 342 -18.21 -1.21 22.98
CA ARG A 342 -17.43 -2.11 23.85
C ARG A 342 -15.95 -1.74 23.94
N ALA A 343 -15.40 -1.15 22.88
CA ALA A 343 -14.06 -0.59 22.89
C ALA A 343 -14.07 0.87 23.36
N MET A 344 -12.95 1.34 23.87
CA MET A 344 -12.62 2.76 24.04
C MET A 344 -11.60 3.10 22.97
N ASP A 345 -11.92 4.05 22.10
CA ASP A 345 -11.02 4.48 21.05
C ASP A 345 -10.15 5.67 21.49
N LEU A 346 -8.85 5.59 21.17
CA LEU A 346 -7.89 6.69 21.25
C LEU A 346 -7.37 7.00 19.84
N PRO A 347 -7.93 8.01 19.15
CA PRO A 347 -7.28 8.55 17.96
C PRO A 347 -6.01 9.31 18.37
N VAL A 348 -4.92 9.14 17.61
CA VAL A 348 -3.66 9.88 17.77
C VAL A 348 -3.20 10.45 16.43
N ASP A 349 -2.29 11.42 16.45
CA ASP A 349 -1.56 11.87 15.27
C ASP A 349 -0.06 11.69 15.49
N ASN A 350 0.54 10.69 14.85
CA ASN A 350 1.97 10.43 14.98
C ASN A 350 2.83 11.30 14.05
N GLY A 351 2.24 12.19 13.25
CA GLY A 351 2.94 13.15 12.40
C GLY A 351 3.66 12.52 11.20
N GLN A 352 3.39 11.25 10.88
CA GLN A 352 4.02 10.50 9.80
C GLN A 352 2.99 10.07 8.73
N PRO A 353 3.38 9.97 7.45
CA PRO A 353 2.57 9.31 6.44
C PRO A 353 2.64 7.78 6.60
N PHE A 354 1.76 7.06 5.90
CA PHE A 354 1.88 5.61 5.74
C PHE A 354 3.03 5.27 4.79
N PRO A 355 3.85 4.23 5.05
CA PRO A 355 3.71 3.21 6.10
C PRO A 355 4.31 3.56 7.47
N GLU A 356 5.07 4.64 7.60
CA GLU A 356 5.79 5.00 8.84
C GLU A 356 4.86 5.17 10.03
N SER A 357 3.69 5.77 9.83
CA SER A 357 2.62 5.95 10.83
C SER A 357 2.23 4.65 11.54
N HIS A 358 2.26 3.50 10.85
CA HIS A 358 1.86 2.21 11.41
C HIS A 358 2.78 1.68 12.52
N SER A 359 4.05 2.13 12.51
CA SER A 359 5.05 1.76 13.52
C SER A 359 5.29 2.87 14.56
N ALA A 360 4.89 4.11 14.25
CA ALA A 360 5.24 5.30 15.02
C ALA A 360 4.60 5.35 16.42
N TYR A 361 3.49 4.63 16.65
CA TYR A 361 2.80 4.56 17.94
C TYR A 361 3.73 4.32 19.12
N TRP A 362 4.76 3.48 18.96
CA TRP A 362 5.64 3.08 20.06
C TRP A 362 6.56 4.20 20.54
N ASN A 363 6.73 5.26 19.75
CA ASN A 363 7.46 6.47 20.13
C ASN A 363 6.55 7.63 20.52
N ASN A 364 5.23 7.46 20.52
CA ASN A 364 4.30 8.45 21.01
C ASN A 364 4.19 8.38 22.55
N ASP A 365 5.10 9.10 23.20
CA ASP A 365 5.20 9.19 24.66
C ASP A 365 4.18 10.15 25.28
N ALA A 366 3.58 11.00 24.46
CA ALA A 366 2.65 12.03 24.91
C ALA A 366 1.22 11.48 25.12
N GLU A 367 0.79 10.54 24.29
CA GLU A 367 -0.60 10.07 24.27
C GLU A 367 -0.72 8.56 24.46
N VAL A 368 0.02 7.77 23.67
CA VAL A 368 -0.14 6.30 23.62
C VAL A 368 0.23 5.65 24.95
N TRP A 369 1.45 5.88 25.44
CA TRP A 369 1.90 5.24 26.68
C TRP A 369 1.19 5.72 27.94
N PRO A 370 0.91 7.03 28.12
CA PRO A 370 0.09 7.51 29.23
C PRO A 370 -1.30 6.86 29.26
N GLU A 371 -1.96 6.69 28.11
CA GLU A 371 -3.30 6.09 28.07
C GLU A 371 -3.27 4.57 28.34
N ILE A 372 -2.24 3.87 27.84
CA ILE A 372 -1.98 2.48 28.20
C ILE A 372 -1.80 2.36 29.72
N ALA A 373 -0.95 3.21 30.32
CA ALA A 373 -0.71 3.21 31.76
C ALA A 373 -2.01 3.49 32.55
N ARG A 374 -2.84 4.43 32.08
CA ARG A 374 -4.13 4.75 32.70
C ARG A 374 -5.05 3.52 32.75
N ILE A 375 -5.20 2.81 31.63
CA ILE A 375 -6.04 1.61 31.56
C ILE A 375 -5.51 0.48 32.44
N VAL A 376 -4.20 0.20 32.37
CA VAL A 376 -3.59 -0.91 33.13
C VAL A 376 -3.62 -0.63 34.64
N ASN A 377 -3.34 0.60 35.07
CA ASN A 377 -3.33 0.95 36.50
C ASN A 377 -4.73 0.98 37.13
N GLN A 378 -5.79 1.27 36.34
CA GLN A 378 -7.17 1.17 36.82
C GLN A 378 -7.58 -0.25 37.23
N LEU A 379 -6.89 -1.28 36.73
CA LEU A 379 -7.16 -2.68 37.10
C LEU A 379 -6.77 -3.00 38.55
N HIS A 380 -5.96 -2.15 39.21
CA HIS A 380 -5.59 -2.34 40.61
C HIS A 380 -6.70 -2.02 41.61
N HIS A 381 -7.69 -1.22 41.22
CA HIS A 381 -8.72 -0.70 42.13
C HIS A 381 -10.06 -1.44 42.05
N ALA A 382 -10.15 -2.49 41.22
CA ALA A 382 -11.38 -3.22 40.94
C ALA A 382 -11.39 -4.66 41.49
N GLY A 383 -10.41 -5.03 42.31
CA GLY A 383 -10.23 -6.38 42.89
C GLY A 383 -10.47 -6.42 44.38
#